data_AF-A0A6L2PDC4-F1
#
_entry.id   AF-A0A6L2PDC4-F1
#
_cell.length_a   1.000
_cell.length_b   1.000
_cell.length_c   1.000
_cell.angle_alpha   90.00
_cell.angle_beta   90.00
_cell.angle_gamma   90.00
#
_symmetry.space_group_name_H-M   'P 1'
#
loop_
_entity.id
_entity.type
_entity.pdbx_description
1 polymer ?
#
loop_
_entity_poly.entity_id
_entity_poly.type
_entity_poly.pdbx_seq_one_letter_code
_entity_poly.pdbx_strand_id
1 'polypeptide(L)' 'MAFGDYPAEYNPKVHGPYDPARYYGPPDTPFGQLKLSEIGAWLGRRNKNPRAIAGAISR' A
#
# COMPACT_ATOMS: atom_id res chain seq x y z
N MET A 1 -9.80 -8.92 -10.10
CA MET A 1 -10.56 -7.90 -9.33
C MET A 1 -11.20 -6.98 -10.35
N ALA A 2 -12.53 -7.03 -10.47
CA ALA A 2 -13.27 -6.21 -11.43
C ALA A 2 -13.33 -4.76 -10.93
N PHE A 3 -13.48 -3.80 -11.85
CA PHE A 3 -13.67 -2.39 -11.50
C PHE A 3 -14.87 -2.24 -10.55
N GLY A 4 -14.62 -1.79 -9.32
CA GLY A 4 -15.66 -1.58 -8.31
C GLY A 4 -15.58 -2.53 -7.11
N ASP A 5 -14.75 -3.57 -7.16
CA ASP A 5 -14.46 -4.38 -5.97
C ASP A 5 -13.58 -3.60 -5.00
N TYR A 6 -13.92 -3.69 -3.71
CA TYR A 6 -13.02 -3.26 -2.65
C TYR A 6 -11.69 -4.03 -2.76
N PRO A 7 -10.56 -3.40 -2.36
CA PRO A 7 -9.28 -4.12 -2.34
C PRO A 7 -9.45 -5.41 -1.55
N ALA A 8 -8.87 -6.52 -2.03
CA ALA A 8 -8.99 -7.83 -1.38
C ALA A 8 -8.59 -7.82 0.11
N GLU A 9 -7.77 -6.84 0.49
CA GLU A 9 -7.28 -6.62 1.85
C GLU A 9 -8.26 -5.82 2.73
N TYR A 10 -9.31 -5.21 2.17
CA TYR A 10 -10.28 -4.43 2.92
C TYR A 10 -11.38 -5.30 3.54
N ASN A 11 -11.34 -5.43 4.87
CA ASN A 11 -12.42 -5.96 5.68
C ASN A 11 -13.20 -4.82 6.40
N PRO A 12 -14.47 -4.53 6.02
CA PRO A 12 -15.26 -3.45 6.62
C PRO A 12 -15.52 -3.64 8.12
N LYS A 13 -15.50 -4.89 8.63
CA LYS A 13 -15.66 -5.17 10.07
C LYS A 13 -14.44 -4.77 10.90
N VAL A 14 -13.25 -4.79 10.31
CA VAL A 14 -11.97 -4.50 10.99
C VAL A 14 -11.56 -3.04 10.75
N HIS A 15 -11.85 -2.50 9.57
CA HIS A 15 -11.33 -1.22 9.12
C HIS A 15 -12.33 -0.05 9.18
N GLY A 16 -13.62 -0.33 9.43
CA GLY A 16 -14.66 0.70 9.39
C GLY A 16 -14.94 1.19 7.97
N PRO A 17 -15.46 2.42 7.79
CA PRO A 17 -15.74 3.00 6.48
C PRO A 17 -14.51 2.94 5.54
N TYR A 18 -14.74 2.65 4.26
CA TYR A 18 -13.68 2.58 3.27
C TYR A 18 -13.05 3.96 3.05
N ASP A 19 -11.77 4.06 3.33
CA ASP A 19 -10.93 5.21 3.09
C ASP A 19 -9.98 4.89 1.93
N PRO A 20 -10.17 5.49 0.75
CA PRO A 20 -9.34 5.25 -0.42
C PRO A 20 -7.88 5.71 -0.26
N ALA A 21 -7.57 6.58 0.72
CA ALA A 21 -6.20 7.00 1.01
C ALA A 21 -5.46 6.01 1.91
N ARG A 22 -6.17 5.07 2.54
CA ARG A 22 -5.59 4.11 3.48
C ARG A 22 -5.16 2.84 2.78
N TYR A 23 -3.91 2.44 3.01
CA TYR A 23 -3.44 1.12 2.62
C TYR A 23 -3.95 0.09 3.64
N TYR A 24 -4.81 -0.82 3.19
CA TYR A 24 -5.42 -1.88 4.00
C TYR A 24 -4.62 -3.19 4.01
N GLY A 25 -3.55 -3.26 3.21
CA GLY A 25 -2.67 -4.41 3.15
C GLY A 25 -1.75 -4.57 4.36
N PRO A 26 -0.98 -5.68 4.39
CA PRO A 26 0.04 -5.89 5.40
C PRO A 26 1.07 -4.75 5.37
N PRO A 27 1.30 -4.03 6.48
CA PRO A 27 2.26 -2.94 6.51
C PRO A 27 3.66 -3.49 6.24
N ASP A 28 4.34 -2.96 5.23
CA ASP A 28 5.76 -3.24 5.00
C ASP A 28 6.61 -2.74 6.17
N THR A 29 7.80 -3.33 6.33
CA THR A 29 8.79 -2.90 7.32
C THR A 29 9.06 -1.39 7.19
N PRO A 30 8.96 -0.62 8.28
CA PRO A 30 9.28 0.81 8.28
C PRO A 30 10.70 1.03 7.78
N PHE A 31 10.93 2.10 7.01
CA PHE A 31 12.25 2.37 6.42
C PHE A 31 13.38 2.42 7.48
N GLY A 32 13.10 2.98 8.66
CA GLY A 32 14.06 3.06 9.77
C GLY A 32 14.38 1.73 10.47
N GLN A 33 13.66 0.65 10.18
CA GLN A 33 13.94 -0.69 10.73
C GLN A 33 14.60 -1.63 9.71
N LEU A 34 14.89 -1.14 8.50
CA LEU A 34 15.53 -1.94 7.46
C LEU A 34 17.00 -2.16 7.74
N LYS A 35 17.49 -3.36 7.40
CA LYS A 35 18.93 -3.57 7.24
C LYS A 35 19.38 -2.95 5.92
N LEU A 36 20.63 -2.48 5.86
CA LEU A 36 21.22 -1.89 4.64
C LEU A 36 21.13 -2.85 3.44
N SER A 37 21.27 -4.15 3.68
CA SER A 37 21.15 -5.20 2.67
C SER A 37 19.73 -5.36 2.10
N GLU A 38 18.70 -4.88 2.80
CA GLU A 38 17.29 -5.06 2.45
C GLU A 38 16.70 -3.85 1.70
N ILE A 39 17.45 -2.74 1.60
CA ILE A 39 16.98 -1.50 0.97
C ILE A 39 16.55 -1.72 -0.48
N GLY A 40 17.33 -2.49 -1.25
CA GLY A 40 17.00 -2.79 -2.66
C GLY A 40 15.70 -3.59 -2.80
N ALA A 41 15.55 -4.65 -2.00
CA ALA A 41 14.34 -5.46 -1.99
C ALA A 41 13.12 -4.69 -1.48
N TRP A 42 13.32 -3.79 -0.51
CA TRP A 42 12.28 -2.93 0.03
C TRP A 42 11.76 -1.91 -1.00
N LEU A 43 12.65 -1.29 -1.78
CA LEU A 43 12.25 -0.43 -2.91
C LEU A 43 11.55 -1.27 -4.01
N GLY A 44 11.98 -2.51 -4.20
CA GLY A 44 11.38 -3.46 -5.13
C GLY A 44 9.91 -3.78 -4.80
N ARG A 45 9.57 -3.94 -3.52
CA ARG A 45 8.22 -4.28 -3.04
C ARG A 45 7.18 -3.18 -3.23
N ARG A 46 7.59 -1.93 -3.45
CA ARG A 46 6.65 -0.82 -3.67
C ARG A 46 5.86 -0.99 -4.97
N ASN A 47 4.55 -0.71 -4.88
CA ASN A 47 3.65 -0.72 -6.03
C ASN A 47 3.99 0.46 -6.97
N LYS A 48 4.49 0.15 -8.17
CA LYS A 48 4.92 1.13 -9.19
C LYS A 48 3.82 1.43 -10.22
N ASN A 49 2.56 1.12 -9.89
CA ASN A 49 1.44 1.43 -10.75
C ASN A 49 1.33 2.96 -10.96
N PRO A 50 1.11 3.45 -12.20
CA PRO A 50 0.92 4.87 -12.48
C PRO A 50 -0.11 5.56 -11.58
N ARG A 51 -1.19 4.85 -11.18
CA ARG A 51 -2.18 5.37 -10.21
C ARG A 51 -1.61 5.55 -8.81
N ALA A 52 -0.75 4.63 -8.36
CA ALA A 52 -0.10 4.72 -7.06
C ALA A 52 0.92 5.87 -7.03
N ILE A 53 1.62 6.09 -8.14
CA ILE A 53 2.55 7.22 -8.30
C ILE A 53 1.77 8.55 -8.30
N ALA A 54 0.69 8.63 -9.08
CA ALA A 54 -0.16 9.82 -9.11
C ALA A 54 -0.73 10.16 -7.72
N GLY A 55 -1.25 9.17 -6.99
CA GLY A 55 -1.74 9.36 -5.61
C GLY A 55 -0.64 9.68 -4.59
N ALA A 56 0.63 9.37 -4.88
CA ALA A 56 1.76 9.77 -4.03
C ALA A 56 2.21 11.21 -4.29
N ILE A 57 2.02 11.72 -5.51
CA ILE A 57 2.37 13.09 -5.90
C ILE A 57 1.23 14.07 -5.59
N SER A 58 -0.03 13.66 -5.76
CA SER A 58 -1.20 14.51 -5.54
C SER A 58 -1.65 14.62 -4.07
N ARG A 59 -0.72 14.47 -3.13
CA ARG A 59 -0.99 14.50 -1.69
C ARG A 59 -1.30 15.91 -1.19
#